data_AF-A0A7W0MM04-F1
#
_entry.id   AF-A0A7W0MM04-F1
#
_cell.length_a   1.000
_cell.length_b   1.000
_cell.length_c   1.000
_cell.angle_alpha   90.00
_cell.angle_beta   90.00
_cell.angle_gamma   90.00
#
_symmetry.space_group_name_H-M   'P 1'
#
loop_
_entity.id
_entity.type
_entity.pdbx_description
1 polymer ?
#
loop_
_entity_poly.entity_id
_entity_poly.type
_entity_poly.pdbx_seq_one_letter_code
_entity_poly.pdbx_strand_id
1 'polypeptide(L)'
;MIASLLSSARFERVLRLLDQERKVILNGPLTELKALVERREALLGELLGEERALPEAFLASVKARAERNSRLILASIAGVKSAEAQIARIEAAQGSLRTYSAEGAPVEVAPTRVTRDTRA
;
A
#
# COMPACT_ATOMS: atom_id res chain seq x y z
N MET A 1 9.13 29.02 -27.69
CA MET A 1 9.75 28.83 -26.36
C MET A 1 8.73 28.54 -25.25
N ILE A 2 7.58 29.21 -25.18
CA ILE A 2 6.58 28.98 -24.10
C ILE A 2 6.00 27.55 -24.13
N ALA A 3 5.70 27.01 -25.32
CA ALA A 3 5.12 25.67 -25.46
C ALA A 3 6.04 24.52 -25.01
N SER A 4 7.36 24.66 -25.14
CA SER A 4 8.32 23.63 -24.69
C SER A 4 8.53 23.65 -23.17
N LEU A 5 8.44 24.84 -22.56
CA LEU A 5 8.45 24.99 -21.10
C LEU A 5 7.18 24.37 -20.48
N LEU A 6 6.02 24.57 -21.11
CA LEU A 6 4.75 23.99 -20.66
C LEU A 6 4.74 22.45 -20.76
N SER A 7 5.31 21.86 -21.81
CA SER A 7 5.46 20.39 -21.90
C SER A 7 6.40 19.85 -20.83
N SER A 8 7.52 20.54 -20.57
CA SER A 8 8.45 20.13 -19.51
C SER A 8 7.79 20.15 -18.13
N ALA A 9 6.98 21.16 -17.84
CA ALA A 9 6.25 21.25 -16.57
C ALA A 9 5.21 20.13 -16.42
N ARG A 10 4.56 19.71 -17.52
CA ARG A 10 3.61 18.59 -17.52
C ARG A 10 4.30 17.25 -17.29
N PHE A 11 5.45 17.01 -17.92
CA PHE A 11 6.27 15.82 -17.67
C PHE A 11 6.71 15.74 -16.20
N GLU A 12 7.23 16.84 -15.65
CA GLU A 12 7.61 16.92 -14.23
C GLU A 12 6.43 16.64 -13.29
N ARG A 13 5.21 17.08 -13.65
CA ARG A 13 4.01 16.81 -12.86
C ARG A 13 3.69 15.32 -12.79
N VAL A 14 3.77 14.58 -13.90
CA VAL A 14 3.57 13.12 -13.90
C VAL A 14 4.63 12.43 -13.05
N LEU A 15 5.89 12.81 -13.22
CA LEU A 15 7.00 12.26 -12.45
C LEU A 15 6.81 12.49 -10.94
N ARG A 16 6.35 13.68 -10.53
CA ARG A 16 6.03 13.99 -9.13
C ARG A 16 4.86 13.17 -8.59
N LEU A 17 3.84 12.89 -9.40
CA LEU A 17 2.73 12.02 -8.98
C LEU A 17 3.23 10.60 -8.67
N LEU A 18 4.11 10.04 -9.51
CA LEU A 18 4.72 8.74 -9.24
C LEU A 18 5.57 8.75 -7.96
N ASP A 19 6.23 9.86 -7.63
CA ASP A 19 6.96 9.99 -6.36
C ASP A 19 6.01 10.14 -5.15
N GLN A 20 4.84 10.75 -5.33
CA GLN A 20 3.80 10.84 -4.30
C GLN A 20 3.17 9.48 -4.04
N GLU A 21 2.83 8.73 -5.10
CA GLU A 21 2.37 7.34 -4.98
C GLU A 21 3.35 6.51 -4.15
N ARG A 22 4.65 6.62 -4.43
CA ARG A 22 5.70 5.94 -3.66
C ARG A 22 5.62 6.25 -2.17
N LYS A 23 5.46 7.53 -1.81
CA LYS A 23 5.36 7.95 -0.40
C LYS A 23 4.13 7.34 0.26
N VAL A 24 2.99 7.34 -0.42
CA VAL A 24 1.75 6.75 0.09
C VAL A 24 1.90 5.24 0.29
N ILE A 25 2.48 4.53 -0.68
CA ILE A 25 2.71 3.07 -0.58
C ILE A 25 3.63 2.74 0.60
N LEU A 26 4.66 3.55 0.85
CA LEU A 26 5.60 3.32 1.96
C LEU A 26 5.02 3.69 3.33
N ASN A 27 4.20 4.74 3.41
CA ASN A 27 3.65 5.21 4.67
C ASN A 27 2.42 4.39 5.13
N GLY A 28 1.78 3.67 4.20
CA GLY A 28 0.66 2.78 4.52
C GLY A 28 -0.77 3.34 4.42
N PRO A 29 -1.09 4.66 4.37
CA PRO A 29 -2.48 5.10 4.17
C PRO A 29 -2.87 4.92 2.69
N LEU A 30 -3.12 3.67 2.29
CA LEU A 30 -3.43 3.29 0.90
C LEU A 30 -4.77 3.86 0.40
N THR A 31 -5.60 4.42 1.28
CA THR A 31 -6.84 5.13 0.93
C THR A 31 -6.58 6.30 -0.01
N GLU A 32 -5.46 7.00 0.16
CA GLU A 32 -5.06 8.14 -0.67
C GLU A 32 -4.55 7.72 -2.06
N LEU A 33 -4.16 6.44 -2.21
CA LEU A 33 -3.57 5.92 -3.45
C LEU A 33 -4.57 5.97 -4.61
N LYS A 34 -5.86 5.72 -4.35
CA LYS A 34 -6.90 5.74 -5.39
C LYS A 34 -6.98 7.09 -6.09
N ALA A 35 -7.03 8.18 -5.33
CA ALA A 35 -7.11 9.53 -5.86
C ALA A 35 -5.83 9.91 -6.64
N LEU A 36 -4.66 9.42 -6.23
CA LEU A 36 -3.41 9.64 -6.96
C LEU A 36 -3.40 8.90 -8.30
N VAL A 37 -3.87 7.66 -8.33
CA VAL A 37 -3.98 6.86 -9.56
C VAL A 37 -4.93 7.54 -10.55
N GLU A 38 -6.11 7.97 -10.11
CA GLU A 38 -7.08 8.66 -10.98
C GLU A 38 -6.48 9.93 -11.60
N ARG A 39 -5.74 10.73 -10.82
CA ARG A 39 -5.03 11.92 -11.32
C ARG A 39 -3.92 11.57 -12.30
N ARG A 40 -3.18 10.49 -12.05
CA ARG A 40 -2.12 10.00 -12.95
C ARG A 40 -2.71 9.56 -14.28
N GLU A 41 -3.76 8.74 -14.27
CA GLU A 41 -4.42 8.25 -15.49
C GLU A 41 -5.00 9.41 -16.32
N ALA A 42 -5.62 10.40 -15.67
CA ALA A 42 -6.13 11.58 -16.37
C ALA A 42 -5.01 12.35 -17.09
N LEU A 43 -3.89 12.62 -16.40
CA LEU A 43 -2.76 13.34 -17.00
C LEU A 43 -2.03 12.53 -18.09
N LEU A 44 -1.94 11.21 -17.93
CA LEU A 44 -1.40 10.35 -18.98
C LEU A 44 -2.32 10.32 -20.20
N GLY A 45 -3.64 10.28 -20.00
CA GLY A 45 -4.62 10.38 -21.07
C GLY A 45 -4.50 11.70 -21.85
N GLU A 46 -4.35 12.82 -21.14
CA GLU A 46 -4.09 14.13 -21.76
C GLU A 46 -2.79 14.12 -22.58
N LEU A 47 -1.72 13.54 -22.04
CA LEU A 47 -0.41 13.46 -22.68
C LEU A 47 -0.38 12.55 -23.92
N LEU A 48 -1.12 11.45 -23.88
CA LEU A 48 -1.23 10.50 -24.99
C LEU A 48 -2.18 10.99 -26.09
N GLY A 49 -3.14 11.85 -25.74
CA GLY A 49 -4.06 12.49 -26.69
C GLY A 49 -3.41 13.60 -27.52
N GLU A 50 -2.21 14.07 -27.15
CA GLU A 50 -1.43 14.98 -27.98
C GLU A 50 -0.67 14.18 -29.05
N GLU A 51 -0.82 14.52 -30.34
CA GLU A 51 -0.08 13.94 -31.47
C GLU A 51 1.42 14.34 -31.47
N ARG A 52 2.05 14.41 -30.30
CA ARG A 52 3.41 14.87 -30.12
C ARG A 52 4.27 13.74 -29.60
N ALA A 53 5.42 13.52 -30.25
CA ALA A 53 6.40 12.56 -29.78
C ALA A 53 6.84 12.89 -28.35
N LEU A 54 6.67 11.92 -27.46
CA LEU A 54 7.13 12.00 -26.08
C LEU A 54 8.67 11.82 -26.05
N PRO A 55 9.42 12.64 -25.27
CA PRO A 55 10.85 12.46 -25.14
C PRO A 55 11.22 11.10 -24.55
N GLU A 56 12.22 10.43 -25.11
CA GLU A 56 12.68 9.12 -24.64
C GLU A 56 13.13 9.14 -23.17
N ALA A 57 13.84 10.20 -22.76
CA ALA A 57 14.26 10.38 -21.36
C ALA A 57 13.08 10.45 -20.38
N PHE A 58 11.95 11.03 -20.80
CA PHE A 58 10.73 11.07 -20.00
C PHE A 58 10.11 9.67 -19.89
N LEU A 59 9.98 8.94 -21.01
CA LEU A 59 9.46 7.57 -21.02
C LEU A 59 10.30 6.63 -20.14
N ALA A 60 11.62 6.70 -20.24
CA ALA A 60 12.54 5.94 -19.40
C ALA A 60 12.34 6.25 -17.90
N SER A 61 12.17 7.53 -17.57
CA SER A 61 11.93 7.98 -16.19
C SER A 61 10.57 7.50 -15.65
N VAL A 62 9.51 7.56 -16.46
CA VAL A 62 8.18 7.05 -16.11
C VAL A 62 8.25 5.54 -15.86
N LYS A 63 8.85 4.78 -16.78
CA LYS A 63 9.02 3.32 -16.66
C LYS A 63 9.75 2.94 -15.38
N ALA A 64 10.90 3.54 -15.11
CA ALA A 64 11.71 3.22 -13.94
C ALA A 64 10.97 3.53 -12.61
N ARG A 65 10.19 4.62 -12.56
CA ARG A 65 9.38 4.97 -11.38
C ARG A 65 8.18 4.03 -11.22
N ALA A 66 7.49 3.72 -12.30
CA ALA A 66 6.35 2.79 -12.31
C ALA A 66 6.74 1.37 -11.90
N GLU A 67 7.84 0.82 -12.43
CA GLU A 67 8.34 -0.51 -12.08
C GLU A 67 8.72 -0.61 -10.59
N ARG A 68 9.34 0.45 -10.05
CA ARG A 68 9.64 0.53 -8.62
C ARG A 68 8.38 0.56 -7.77
N ASN A 69 7.39 1.39 -8.13
CA ASN A 69 6.12 1.44 -7.40
C ASN A 69 5.37 0.10 -7.48
N SER A 70 5.37 -0.56 -8.64
CA SER A 70 4.80 -1.90 -8.82
C SER A 70 5.44 -2.92 -7.87
N ARG A 71 6.78 -2.95 -7.78
CA ARG A 71 7.50 -3.80 -6.82
C ARG A 71 7.11 -3.52 -5.37
N LEU A 72 6.96 -2.25 -5.00
CA LEU A 72 6.54 -1.87 -3.65
C LEU A 72 5.11 -2.35 -3.35
N ILE A 73 4.17 -2.17 -4.28
CA ILE A 73 2.79 -2.64 -4.12
C ILE A 73 2.75 -4.16 -3.93
N LEU A 74 3.49 -4.91 -4.75
CA LEU A 74 3.58 -6.36 -4.61
C LEU A 74 4.14 -6.77 -3.25
N ALA A 75 5.19 -6.08 -2.78
CA ALA A 75 5.75 -6.31 -1.45
C ALA A 75 4.75 -5.98 -0.33
N SER A 76 4.00 -4.87 -0.44
CA SER A 76 2.96 -4.51 0.52
C SER A 76 1.85 -5.56 0.58
N ILE A 77 1.39 -6.07 -0.57
CA ILE A 77 0.39 -7.15 -0.63
C ILE A 77 0.92 -8.43 0.05
N ALA A 78 2.17 -8.79 -0.22
CA ALA A 78 2.80 -9.95 0.42
C ALA A 78 2.88 -9.76 1.95
N GLY A 79 3.22 -8.55 2.41
CA GLY A 79 3.24 -8.20 3.83
C GLY A 79 1.87 -8.33 4.50
N VAL A 80 0.80 -7.82 3.87
CA VAL A 80 -0.57 -7.95 4.39
C VAL A 80 -0.97 -9.41 4.51
N LYS A 81 -0.74 -10.23 3.47
CA LYS A 81 -1.03 -11.68 3.51
C LYS A 81 -0.25 -12.40 4.60
N SER A 82 1.01 -12.01 4.82
CA SER A 82 1.81 -12.57 5.91
C SER A 82 1.26 -12.20 7.29
N ALA A 83 0.75 -10.98 7.46
CA ALA A 83 0.12 -10.54 8.69
C ALA A 83 -1.20 -11.29 8.94
N GLU A 84 -2.04 -11.44 7.92
CA GLU A 84 -3.28 -12.25 7.99
C GLU A 84 -2.96 -13.69 8.42
N ALA A 85 -1.96 -14.32 7.81
CA ALA A 85 -1.53 -15.67 8.19
C ALA A 85 -0.99 -15.74 9.63
N GLN A 86 -0.35 -14.67 10.12
CA GLN A 86 0.10 -14.59 11.51
C GLN A 86 -1.07 -14.49 12.49
N ILE A 87 -2.07 -13.65 12.19
CA ILE A 87 -3.28 -13.50 13.02
C ILE A 87 -4.03 -14.83 13.09
N ALA A 88 -4.25 -15.49 11.95
CA ALA A 88 -4.92 -16.79 11.89
C ALA A 88 -4.19 -17.87 12.73
N ARG A 89 -2.85 -17.86 12.73
CA ARG A 89 -2.04 -18.76 13.59
C ARG A 89 -2.25 -18.48 15.07
N ILE A 90 -2.32 -17.21 15.47
CA ILE A 90 -2.56 -16.82 16.86
C ILE A 90 -3.96 -17.25 17.30
N GLU A 91 -4.97 -17.00 16.47
CA GLU A 91 -6.36 -17.42 16.73
C GLU A 91 -6.49 -18.94 16.88
N ALA A 92 -5.84 -19.71 15.99
CA ALA A 92 -5.81 -21.17 16.08
C ALA A 92 -5.10 -21.66 17.36
N ALA A 93 -4.03 -20.99 17.79
CA ALA A 93 -3.32 -21.33 19.02
C ALA A 93 -4.16 -21.01 20.28
N GLN A 94 -4.95 -19.93 20.29
CA GLN A 94 -5.86 -19.62 21.39
C GLN A 94 -6.88 -20.73 21.65
N GLY A 95 -7.38 -21.39 20.59
CA GLY A 95 -8.30 -22.52 20.73
C GLY A 95 -7.68 -23.81 21.27
N SER A 96 -6.35 -23.91 21.35
CA SER A 96 -5.61 -25.11 21.80
C SER A 96 -4.79 -24.90 23.08
N LEU A 97 -4.85 -23.71 23.66
CA LEU A 97 -4.19 -23.37 24.91
C LEU A 97 -4.88 -24.11 26.08
N ARG A 98 -4.19 -25.14 26.58
CA ARG A 98 -4.55 -25.84 27.83
C ARG A 98 -3.71 -25.29 28.97
N THR A 99 -4.37 -24.86 30.02
CA THR A 99 -3.74 -24.53 31.31
C THR A 99 -3.98 -25.64 32.30
N TYR A 100 -3.11 -25.79 33.29
CA TYR A 100 -3.34 -26.75 34.38
C TYR A 100 -4.19 -26.10 35.48
N SER A 101 -5.15 -26.83 36.03
CA SER A 101 -5.89 -26.43 37.22
C SER A 101 -4.97 -26.44 38.45
N ALA A 102 -5.42 -25.88 39.59
CA ALA A 102 -4.68 -25.92 40.84
C ALA A 102 -4.38 -27.35 41.33
N GLU A 103 -5.17 -28.32 40.86
CA GLU A 103 -5.05 -29.76 41.12
C GLU A 103 -4.18 -30.49 40.08
N GLY A 104 -3.63 -29.77 39.08
CA GLY A 104 -2.75 -30.33 38.05
C GLY A 104 -3.45 -30.99 36.86
N ALA A 105 -4.79 -30.89 36.76
CA ALA A 105 -5.53 -31.43 35.63
C ALA A 105 -5.53 -30.45 34.44
N PRO A 106 -5.47 -30.93 33.17
CA PRO A 106 -5.54 -30.06 32.00
C PRO A 106 -6.95 -29.46 31.86
N VAL A 107 -7.02 -28.13 31.78
CA VAL A 107 -8.24 -27.33 31.57
C VAL A 107 -8.06 -26.52 30.29
N GLU A 108 -9.04 -26.57 29.40
CA GLU A 108 -9.07 -25.70 28.22
C GLU A 108 -9.33 -24.26 28.64
N VAL A 109 -8.47 -23.34 28.21
CA VAL A 109 -8.68 -21.92 28.43
C VAL A 109 -9.76 -21.45 27.47
N ALA A 110 -11.00 -21.35 27.95
CA ALA A 110 -12.04 -20.66 27.19
C ALA A 110 -11.59 -19.21 26.92
N PRO A 111 -11.85 -18.66 25.72
CA PRO A 111 -11.44 -17.31 25.38
C PRO A 111 -11.99 -16.34 26.43
N THR A 112 -11.09 -15.61 27.08
CA THR A 112 -11.45 -14.69 28.16
C THR A 112 -12.38 -13.64 27.58
N ARG A 113 -13.62 -13.58 28.08
CA ARG A 113 -14.56 -12.50 27.78
C ARG A 113 -13.85 -11.21 28.19
N VAL A 114 -13.53 -10.34 27.23
CA VAL A 114 -12.87 -9.05 27.49
C VAL A 114 -13.80 -8.23 28.39
N THR A 115 -13.61 -8.33 29.70
CA THR A 115 -14.24 -7.43 30.66
C THR A 115 -13.45 -6.14 30.60
N ARG A 116 -13.95 -5.19 29.81
CA ARG A 116 -13.44 -3.83 29.80
C ARG A 116 -13.65 -3.26 31.20
N ASP A 117 -12.57 -3.10 31.97
CA ASP A 117 -12.63 -2.49 33.30
C ASP A 117 -12.98 -1.00 33.14
N THR A 118 -14.26 -0.68 33.30
CA THR A 118 -14.75 0.69 33.40
C THR A 118 -14.66 1.13 34.86
N ARG A 119 -13.45 1.40 35.34
CA ARG A 119 -13.25 2.22 36.53
C ARG A 119 -12.87 3.63 36.07
N ALA A 120 -13.87 4.50 36.11
CA ALA A 120 -13.76 5.96 36.06
C ALA A 120 -14.26 6.51 37.41
#